data_AF-A0A0M3AVQ6-F1
#
_entry.id   AF-A0A0M3AVQ6-F1
#
_cell.length_a   1.000
_cell.length_b   1.000
_cell.length_c   1.000
_cell.angle_alpha   90.00
_cell.angle_beta   90.00
_cell.angle_gamma   90.00
#
_symmetry.space_group_name_H-M   'P 1'
#
loop_
_entity.id
_entity.type
_entity.pdbx_description
1 polymer ?
#
loop_
_entity_poly.entity_id
_entity_poly.type
_entity_poly.pdbx_seq_one_letter_code
_entity_poly.pdbx_strand_id
1 'polypeptide(L)'
;MRKIGTSIRFFAAASALFLASGPALAGDEERALAAIAQAQGKIDAAGKLKAGEANPAVLARAQASLRLAQEQLKSGKEQAAIRAAIEAQQFADTAIGQSQARAETDAQIQASTAASAQQDAAAANARAEAAERAASAAAADAQAARAAAATPAPATTTVTTETVKTVPTTVVRKAAPAKRKVVRRTTSPARASVVERTTTTVSSR
;
A
#
# COMPACT_ATOMS: atom_id res chain seq x y z
N MET A 1 -21.65 46.76 -40.23
CA MET A 1 -20.61 46.90 -41.28
C MET A 1 -20.90 45.86 -42.37
N ARG A 2 -20.68 46.26 -43.64
CA ARG A 2 -21.02 45.69 -44.98
C ARG A 2 -20.88 44.15 -45.09
N LYS A 3 -21.79 43.32 -45.64
CA LYS A 3 -22.47 43.15 -46.96
C LYS A 3 -21.56 42.83 -48.19
N ILE A 4 -21.82 41.65 -48.78
CA ILE A 4 -21.79 41.22 -50.21
C ILE A 4 -20.42 40.92 -50.87
N GLY A 5 -20.36 39.76 -51.55
CA GLY A 5 -19.35 39.47 -52.57
C GLY A 5 -19.35 38.05 -53.17
N THR A 6 -20.44 37.60 -53.81
CA THR A 6 -20.43 36.51 -54.81
C THR A 6 -19.78 37.03 -56.10
N SER A 7 -18.99 36.20 -56.82
CA SER A 7 -19.06 36.01 -58.29
C SER A 7 -17.74 35.73 -59.04
N ILE A 8 -17.76 34.61 -59.78
CA ILE A 8 -17.34 34.43 -61.19
C ILE A 8 -15.83 34.46 -61.50
N ARG A 9 -15.33 33.32 -62.02
CA ARG A 9 -14.81 33.20 -63.40
C ARG A 9 -14.54 31.74 -63.76
N PHE A 10 -15.48 31.18 -64.52
CA PHE A 10 -15.22 30.12 -65.49
C PHE A 10 -14.11 30.59 -66.46
N PHE A 11 -13.11 29.76 -66.68
CA PHE A 11 -12.35 29.75 -67.93
C PHE A 11 -12.24 28.32 -68.40
N ALA A 12 -13.04 28.00 -69.41
CA ALA A 12 -12.82 26.87 -70.28
C ALA A 12 -11.64 27.21 -71.21
N ALA A 13 -10.65 26.33 -71.28
CA ALA A 13 -9.70 26.29 -72.38
C ALA A 13 -9.61 24.84 -72.84
N ALA A 14 -10.26 24.57 -73.96
CA ALA A 14 -10.05 23.39 -74.77
C ALA A 14 -8.68 23.47 -75.46
N SER A 15 -8.18 22.31 -75.88
CA SER A 15 -7.09 22.06 -76.84
C SER A 15 -5.78 21.58 -76.23
N ALA A 16 -5.56 20.26 -76.23
CA ALA A 16 -4.66 19.64 -77.20
C ALA A 16 -4.69 18.12 -77.03
N LEU A 17 -5.27 17.45 -78.01
CA LEU A 17 -5.08 16.05 -78.34
C LEU A 17 -3.59 15.85 -78.67
N PHE A 18 -2.77 15.43 -77.69
CA PHE A 18 -1.42 14.97 -77.97
C PHE A 18 -1.44 13.46 -78.21
N LEU A 19 -0.94 13.10 -79.37
CA LEU A 19 -0.89 11.75 -79.91
C LEU A 19 -0.09 10.79 -79.03
N ALA A 20 -0.51 9.54 -79.10
CA ALA A 20 0.10 8.37 -78.51
C ALA A 20 1.63 8.30 -78.65
N SER A 21 2.30 8.15 -77.51
CA SER A 21 3.53 7.35 -77.36
C SER A 21 3.44 6.66 -75.99
N GLY A 22 3.63 5.34 -75.96
CA GLY A 22 3.08 4.47 -74.92
C GLY A 22 3.58 4.73 -73.49
N PRO A 23 2.69 4.69 -72.47
CA PRO A 23 3.11 4.71 -71.07
C PRO A 23 3.44 3.27 -70.67
N ALA A 24 4.65 2.83 -71.00
CA ALA A 24 5.12 1.54 -70.48
C ALA A 24 6.51 1.61 -69.83
N LEU A 25 7.24 2.72 -69.94
CA LEU A 25 8.64 2.76 -69.49
C LEU A 25 9.14 4.09 -68.90
N ALA A 26 8.45 5.22 -69.08
CA ALA A 26 8.98 6.54 -68.67
C ALA A 26 8.62 6.97 -67.23
N GLY A 27 7.74 6.25 -66.53
CA GLY A 27 7.25 6.65 -65.19
C GLY A 27 7.65 5.71 -64.05
N ASP A 28 8.20 4.53 -64.35
CA ASP A 28 8.52 3.54 -63.32
C ASP A 28 9.76 3.91 -62.50
N GLU A 29 10.71 4.63 -63.11
CA GLU A 29 11.90 5.14 -62.41
C GLU A 29 11.53 6.20 -61.37
N GLU A 30 10.69 7.18 -61.72
CA GLU A 30 10.18 8.18 -60.77
C GLU A 30 9.37 7.52 -59.64
N ARG A 31 8.56 6.50 -59.97
CA ARG A 31 7.82 5.74 -58.97
C ARG A 31 8.75 4.96 -58.04
N ALA A 32 9.83 4.38 -58.56
CA ALA A 32 10.83 3.69 -57.76
C ALA A 32 11.56 4.65 -56.83
N LEU A 33 11.97 5.83 -57.33
CA LEU A 33 12.58 6.89 -56.53
C LEU A 33 11.63 7.36 -55.42
N ALA A 34 10.36 7.61 -55.75
CA ALA A 34 9.35 8.00 -54.77
C ALA A 34 9.15 6.92 -53.69
N ALA A 35 9.09 5.64 -54.08
CA ALA A 35 8.94 4.53 -53.14
C ALA A 35 10.16 4.39 -52.20
N ILE A 36 11.38 4.55 -52.73
CA ILE A 36 12.62 4.53 -51.93
C ILE A 36 12.65 5.73 -50.97
N ALA A 37 12.28 6.93 -51.42
CA ALA A 37 12.24 8.12 -50.57
C ALA A 37 11.22 7.96 -49.43
N GLN A 38 10.04 7.40 -49.72
CA GLN A 38 9.05 7.06 -48.70
C GLN A 38 9.58 6.01 -47.71
N ALA A 39 10.26 4.97 -48.20
CA ALA A 39 10.88 3.95 -47.36
C ALA A 39 11.96 4.55 -46.44
N GLN A 40 12.80 5.43 -46.97
CA GLN A 40 13.81 6.16 -46.19
C GLN A 40 13.15 7.01 -45.10
N GLY A 41 12.10 7.77 -45.44
CA GLY A 41 11.39 8.60 -44.48
C GLY A 41 10.77 7.77 -43.34
N LYS A 42 10.18 6.61 -43.65
CA LYS A 42 9.64 5.68 -42.64
C LYS A 42 10.74 5.07 -41.76
N ILE A 43 11.86 4.66 -42.35
CA ILE A 43 12.99 4.08 -41.60
C ILE A 43 13.63 5.13 -40.68
N ASP A 44 13.78 6.37 -41.15
CA ASP A 44 14.29 7.48 -40.34
C ASP A 44 13.31 7.85 -39.21
N ALA A 45 12.00 7.90 -39.50
CA ALA A 45 10.97 8.07 -38.48
C ALA A 45 11.04 6.94 -37.43
N ALA A 46 11.17 5.69 -37.88
CA ALA A 46 11.30 4.54 -37.01
C ALA A 46 12.61 4.54 -36.19
N GLY A 47 13.70 5.13 -36.73
CA GLY A 47 14.95 5.33 -36.00
C GLY A 47 14.93 6.50 -35.01
N LYS A 48 14.10 7.53 -35.27
CA LYS A 48 13.89 8.68 -34.39
C LYS A 48 12.95 8.38 -33.23
N LEU A 49 12.01 7.44 -33.41
CA LEU A 49 11.30 6.83 -32.29
C LEU A 49 12.35 6.15 -31.41
N LYS A 50 12.62 6.77 -30.25
CA LYS A 50 13.74 6.52 -29.32
C LYS A 50 14.42 5.16 -29.54
N ALA A 51 15.72 5.19 -29.80
CA ALA A 51 16.60 4.06 -30.12
C ALA A 51 16.58 2.83 -29.17
N GLY A 52 15.76 2.83 -28.11
CA GLY A 52 15.52 1.67 -27.24
C GLY A 52 14.19 0.93 -27.47
N GLU A 53 13.21 1.51 -28.18
CA GLU A 53 11.87 0.93 -28.28
C GLU A 53 11.65 0.13 -29.59
N ALA A 54 12.27 0.55 -30.69
CA ALA A 54 12.19 -0.15 -31.97
C ALA A 54 13.12 -1.38 -32.00
N ASN A 55 12.61 -2.51 -32.51
CA ASN A 55 13.40 -3.75 -32.62
C ASN A 55 14.58 -3.56 -33.61
N PRO A 56 15.85 -3.59 -33.15
CA PRO A 56 17.00 -3.28 -34.01
C PRO A 56 17.16 -4.29 -35.15
N ALA A 57 16.72 -5.55 -34.96
CA ALA A 57 16.78 -6.56 -36.01
C ALA A 57 15.81 -6.24 -37.17
N VAL A 58 14.65 -5.65 -36.87
CA VAL A 58 13.65 -5.28 -37.89
C VAL A 58 14.12 -4.03 -38.65
N LEU A 59 14.69 -3.04 -37.95
CA LEU A 59 15.30 -1.87 -38.59
C LEU A 59 16.49 -2.25 -39.48
N ALA A 60 17.35 -3.19 -39.04
CA ALA A 60 18.45 -3.68 -39.86
C ALA A 60 17.97 -4.35 -41.15
N ARG A 61 16.88 -5.13 -41.10
CA ARG A 61 16.24 -5.71 -42.29
C ARG A 61 15.65 -4.64 -43.20
N ALA A 62 14.97 -3.64 -42.64
CA ALA A 62 14.44 -2.51 -43.41
C ALA A 62 15.56 -1.76 -44.17
N GLN A 63 16.68 -1.50 -43.51
CA GLN A 63 17.86 -0.89 -44.12
C GLN A 63 18.50 -1.76 -45.19
N ALA A 64 18.56 -3.09 -44.98
CA ALA A 64 19.07 -4.02 -45.98
C ALA A 64 18.20 -4.03 -47.24
N SER A 65 16.87 -4.10 -47.10
CA SER A 65 15.93 -4.01 -48.22
C SER A 65 16.01 -2.66 -48.94
N LEU A 66 16.29 -1.57 -48.21
CA LEU A 66 16.50 -0.26 -48.83
C LEU A 66 17.76 -0.21 -49.70
N ARG A 67 18.89 -0.78 -49.23
CA ARG A 67 20.11 -0.87 -50.05
C ARG A 67 19.87 -1.72 -51.28
N LEU A 68 19.18 -2.85 -51.13
CA LEU A 68 18.80 -3.70 -52.25
C LEU A 68 17.91 -2.94 -53.26
N ALA A 69 16.93 -2.17 -52.80
CA ALA A 69 16.11 -1.34 -53.67
C ALA A 69 16.94 -0.33 -54.49
N GLN A 70 17.92 0.32 -53.84
CA GLN A 70 18.84 1.25 -54.50
C GLN A 70 19.73 0.56 -55.53
N GLU A 71 20.22 -0.64 -55.23
CA GLU A 71 21.03 -1.45 -56.17
C GLU A 71 20.21 -1.90 -57.38
N GLN A 72 18.96 -2.34 -57.18
CA GLN A 72 18.06 -2.72 -58.26
C GLN A 72 17.72 -1.51 -59.16
N LEU A 73 17.51 -0.33 -58.56
CA LEU A 73 17.27 0.90 -59.32
C LEU A 73 18.49 1.29 -60.16
N LYS A 74 19.69 1.26 -59.58
CA LYS A 74 20.96 1.50 -60.30
C LYS A 74 21.20 0.48 -61.41
N SER A 75 20.62 -0.71 -61.29
CA SER A 75 20.71 -1.78 -62.28
C SER A 75 19.61 -1.72 -63.36
N GLY A 76 18.76 -0.68 -63.37
CA GLY A 76 17.65 -0.54 -64.33
C GLY A 76 16.54 -1.56 -64.11
N LYS A 77 16.32 -1.99 -62.86
CA LYS A 77 15.27 -2.94 -62.47
C LYS A 77 14.25 -2.23 -61.58
N GLU A 78 13.50 -1.30 -62.15
CA GLU A 78 12.60 -0.40 -61.43
C GLU A 78 11.53 -1.18 -60.65
N GLN A 79 10.92 -2.20 -61.27
CA GLN A 79 9.92 -3.03 -60.60
C GLN A 79 10.50 -3.81 -59.40
N ALA A 80 11.74 -4.30 -59.50
CA ALA A 80 12.40 -4.98 -58.40
C ALA A 80 12.76 -3.98 -57.28
N ALA A 81 13.18 -2.77 -57.65
CA ALA A 81 13.42 -1.68 -56.71
C ALA A 81 12.15 -1.29 -55.94
N ILE A 82 11.01 -1.17 -56.63
CA ILE A 82 9.72 -0.87 -56.00
C ILE A 82 9.33 -1.96 -54.99
N ARG A 83 9.47 -3.24 -55.35
CA ARG A 83 9.15 -4.36 -54.43
C ARG A 83 10.04 -4.33 -53.19
N ALA A 84 11.34 -4.16 -53.37
CA ALA A 84 12.30 -4.07 -52.26
C ALA A 84 12.05 -2.83 -51.37
N ALA A 85 11.64 -1.71 -51.96
CA ALA A 85 11.25 -0.51 -51.20
C ALA A 85 9.97 -0.75 -50.39
N ILE A 86 8.96 -1.44 -50.94
CA ILE A 86 7.74 -1.81 -50.20
C ILE A 86 8.05 -2.76 -49.05
N GLU A 87 8.93 -3.75 -49.24
CA GLU A 87 9.39 -4.62 -48.15
C GLU A 87 10.06 -3.80 -47.04
N ALA A 88 10.93 -2.85 -47.41
CA ALA A 88 11.55 -1.93 -46.46
C ALA A 88 10.51 -1.10 -45.68
N GLN A 89 9.46 -0.62 -46.35
CA GLN A 89 8.34 0.09 -45.71
C GLN A 89 7.58 -0.82 -44.73
N GLN A 90 7.28 -2.07 -45.10
CA GLN A 90 6.58 -3.02 -44.23
C GLN A 90 7.38 -3.34 -42.96
N PHE A 91 8.71 -3.51 -43.08
CA PHE A 91 9.56 -3.68 -41.91
C PHE A 91 9.57 -2.43 -41.03
N ALA A 92 9.62 -1.23 -41.62
CA ALA A 92 9.54 0.02 -40.87
C ALA A 92 8.19 0.18 -40.14
N ASP A 93 7.07 -0.08 -40.82
CA ASP A 93 5.74 -0.03 -40.21
C ASP A 93 5.59 -1.06 -39.09
N THR A 94 6.15 -2.27 -39.27
CA THR A 94 6.19 -3.31 -38.23
C THR A 94 6.99 -2.86 -37.02
N ALA A 95 8.16 -2.24 -37.24
CA ALA A 95 8.99 -1.71 -36.16
C ALA A 95 8.26 -0.61 -35.38
N ILE A 96 7.57 0.30 -36.09
CA ILE A 96 6.75 1.37 -35.50
C ILE A 96 5.60 0.76 -34.68
N GLY A 97 4.83 -0.17 -35.24
CA GLY A 97 3.72 -0.80 -34.52
C GLY A 97 4.18 -1.58 -33.29
N GLN A 98 5.29 -2.31 -33.38
CA GLN A 98 5.88 -3.00 -32.23
C GLN A 98 6.38 -2.03 -31.16
N SER A 99 6.96 -0.89 -31.55
CA SER A 99 7.40 0.13 -30.60
C SER A 99 6.23 0.76 -29.85
N GLN A 100 5.13 1.08 -30.55
CA GLN A 100 3.92 1.63 -29.93
C GLN A 100 3.29 0.64 -28.95
N ALA A 101 3.13 -0.63 -29.35
CA ALA A 101 2.57 -1.66 -28.47
C ALA A 101 3.43 -1.88 -27.20
N ARG A 102 4.76 -1.79 -27.31
CA ARG A 102 5.66 -1.85 -26.17
C ARG A 102 5.53 -0.62 -25.27
N ALA A 103 5.51 0.57 -25.85
CA ALA A 103 5.34 1.81 -25.10
C ALA A 103 4.01 1.83 -24.33
N GLU A 104 2.92 1.34 -24.92
CA GLU A 104 1.63 1.17 -24.23
C GLU A 104 1.71 0.15 -23.09
N THR A 105 2.36 -0.99 -23.32
CA THR A 105 2.57 -2.00 -22.28
C THR A 105 3.39 -1.46 -21.12
N ASP A 106 4.49 -0.77 -21.40
CA ASP A 106 5.36 -0.17 -20.39
C ASP A 106 4.64 0.93 -19.61
N ALA A 107 3.85 1.77 -20.30
CA ALA A 107 3.01 2.77 -19.64
C ALA A 107 1.98 2.12 -18.69
N GLN A 108 1.38 1.00 -19.11
CA GLN A 108 0.44 0.26 -18.28
C GLN A 108 1.11 -0.37 -17.06
N ILE A 109 2.31 -0.94 -17.22
CA ILE A 109 3.11 -1.49 -16.12
C ILE A 109 3.54 -0.39 -15.14
N GLN A 110 3.94 0.78 -15.65
CA GLN A 110 4.28 1.92 -14.79
C GLN A 110 3.07 2.42 -14.01
N ALA A 111 1.89 2.51 -14.65
CA ALA A 111 0.65 2.89 -13.98
C ALA A 111 0.24 1.89 -12.89
N SER A 112 0.35 0.58 -13.16
CA SER A 112 0.04 -0.45 -12.17
C SER A 112 1.04 -0.44 -11.02
N THR A 113 2.33 -0.29 -11.31
CA THR A 113 3.38 -0.18 -10.29
C THR A 113 3.16 1.04 -9.40
N ALA A 114 2.82 2.19 -9.98
CA ALA A 114 2.51 3.40 -9.22
C ALA A 114 1.26 3.22 -8.34
N ALA A 115 0.22 2.57 -8.84
CA ALA A 115 -0.99 2.27 -8.05
C ALA A 115 -0.69 1.32 -6.88
N SER A 116 0.11 0.27 -7.10
CA SER A 116 0.56 -0.64 -6.04
C SER A 116 1.39 0.10 -4.99
N ALA A 117 2.34 0.94 -5.40
CA ALA A 117 3.15 1.73 -4.47
C ALA A 117 2.29 2.70 -3.63
N GLN A 118 1.23 3.28 -4.20
CA GLN A 118 0.29 4.13 -3.46
C GLN A 118 -0.51 3.33 -2.43
N GLN A 119 -0.95 2.11 -2.77
CA GLN A 119 -1.65 1.22 -1.84
C GLN A 119 -0.73 0.80 -0.69
N ASP A 120 0.51 0.46 -0.98
CA ASP A 120 1.50 0.08 0.03
C ASP A 120 1.80 1.25 0.99
N ALA A 121 1.93 2.47 0.45
CA ALA A 121 2.10 3.67 1.26
C ALA A 121 0.89 3.93 2.17
N ALA A 122 -0.33 3.81 1.65
CA ALA A 122 -1.56 3.96 2.45
C ALA A 122 -1.64 2.90 3.56
N ALA A 123 -1.31 1.64 3.26
CA ALA A 123 -1.28 0.55 4.24
C ALA A 123 -0.17 0.74 5.30
N ALA A 124 0.98 1.31 4.93
CA ALA A 124 2.02 1.67 5.87
C ALA A 124 1.57 2.80 6.82
N ASN A 125 0.92 3.84 6.28
CA ASN A 125 0.39 4.95 7.08
C ASN A 125 -0.69 4.48 8.06
N ALA A 126 -1.62 3.63 7.62
CA ALA A 126 -2.64 3.06 8.51
C ALA A 126 -2.04 2.23 9.66
N ARG A 127 -0.95 1.49 9.39
CA ARG A 127 -0.21 0.75 10.43
C ARG A 127 0.52 1.68 11.40
N ALA A 128 1.08 2.78 10.90
CA ALA A 128 1.72 3.79 11.74
C ALA A 128 0.69 4.44 12.69
N GLU A 129 -0.46 4.88 12.18
CA GLU A 129 -1.53 5.44 13.01
C GLU A 129 -2.06 4.45 14.06
N ALA A 130 -2.15 3.17 13.71
CA ALA A 130 -2.54 2.12 14.66
C ALA A 130 -1.50 1.92 15.76
N ALA A 131 -0.21 1.94 15.41
CA ALA A 131 0.88 1.85 16.37
C ALA A 131 0.92 3.07 17.31
N GLU A 132 0.70 4.28 16.79
CA GLU A 132 0.61 5.50 17.59
C GLU A 132 -0.55 5.45 18.59
N ARG A 133 -1.73 4.98 18.16
CA ARG A 133 -2.88 4.77 19.05
C ARG A 133 -2.62 3.69 20.11
N ALA A 134 -1.94 2.61 19.75
CA ALA A 134 -1.57 1.58 20.71
C ALA A 134 -0.55 2.09 21.73
N ALA A 135 0.44 2.88 21.29
CA ALA A 135 1.44 3.48 22.16
C ALA A 135 0.82 4.49 23.14
N SER A 136 -0.12 5.32 22.70
CA SER A 136 -0.81 6.27 23.57
C SER A 136 -1.71 5.57 24.60
N ALA A 137 -2.43 4.51 24.20
CA ALA A 137 -3.20 3.69 25.12
C ALA A 137 -2.31 3.01 26.18
N ALA A 138 -1.20 2.38 25.76
CA ALA A 138 -0.25 1.76 26.67
C ALA A 138 0.39 2.76 27.65
N ALA A 139 0.65 4.00 27.20
CA ALA A 139 1.15 5.06 28.07
C ALA A 139 0.11 5.48 29.13
N ALA A 140 -1.17 5.58 28.75
CA ALA A 140 -2.26 5.88 29.68
C ALA A 140 -2.44 4.76 30.72
N ASP A 141 -2.42 3.50 30.28
CA ASP A 141 -2.50 2.33 31.17
C ASP A 141 -1.32 2.29 32.16
N ALA A 142 -0.11 2.58 31.68
CA ALA A 142 1.08 2.65 32.53
C ALA A 142 0.97 3.78 33.57
N GLN A 143 0.39 4.93 33.22
CA GLN A 143 0.14 6.01 34.17
C GLN A 143 -0.91 5.61 35.21
N ALA A 144 -2.00 4.96 34.80
CA ALA A 144 -3.03 4.47 35.70
C ALA A 144 -2.47 3.42 36.69
N ALA A 145 -1.64 2.49 36.22
CA ALA A 145 -0.97 1.51 37.07
C ALA A 145 -0.02 2.17 38.09
N ARG A 146 0.72 3.21 37.69
CA ARG A 146 1.58 3.97 38.62
C ARG A 146 0.77 4.75 39.66
N ALA A 147 -0.35 5.35 39.27
CA ALA A 147 -1.24 6.04 40.20
C ALA A 147 -1.84 5.09 41.24
N ALA A 148 -2.27 3.90 40.81
CA ALA A 148 -2.78 2.87 41.71
C ALA A 148 -1.70 2.30 42.66
N ALA A 149 -0.43 2.26 42.23
CA ALA A 149 0.67 1.86 43.11
C ALA A 149 1.02 2.92 44.19
N ALA A 150 0.64 4.18 43.97
CA ALA A 150 0.93 5.29 44.88
C ALA A 150 -0.12 5.47 46.01
N THR A 151 -1.25 4.72 45.99
CA THR A 151 -2.21 4.77 47.10
C THR A 151 -1.61 4.12 48.35
N PRO A 152 -1.55 4.83 49.50
CA PRO A 152 -0.99 4.29 50.74
C PRO A 152 -1.79 3.08 51.24
N ALA A 153 -1.07 2.10 51.79
CA ALA A 153 -1.67 0.89 52.36
C ALA A 153 -2.73 1.25 53.42
N PRO A 154 -3.85 0.49 53.52
CA PRO A 154 -4.90 0.78 54.49
C PRO A 154 -4.33 0.82 55.90
N ALA A 155 -4.66 1.88 56.64
CA ALA A 155 -4.24 2.06 58.02
C ALA A 155 -4.75 0.88 58.85
N THR A 156 -3.82 0.16 59.49
CA THR A 156 -4.15 -0.95 60.40
C THR A 156 -4.67 -0.36 61.70
N THR A 157 -5.98 -0.47 61.96
CA THR A 157 -6.56 -0.15 63.26
C THR A 157 -6.50 -1.36 64.18
N THR A 158 -5.62 -1.34 65.18
CA THR A 158 -5.57 -2.37 66.23
C THR A 158 -6.72 -2.15 67.23
N VAL A 159 -7.64 -3.10 67.32
CA VAL A 159 -8.71 -3.09 68.33
C VAL A 159 -8.35 -4.07 69.45
N THR A 160 -8.16 -3.56 70.67
CA THR A 160 -7.98 -4.37 71.88
C THR A 160 -9.32 -4.50 72.59
N THR A 161 -9.84 -5.73 72.71
CA THR A 161 -11.01 -6.02 73.55
C THR A 161 -10.61 -6.90 74.73
N GLU A 162 -10.86 -6.42 75.96
CA GLU A 162 -10.71 -7.21 77.18
C GLU A 162 -12.02 -7.91 77.51
N THR A 163 -12.02 -9.23 77.68
CA THR A 163 -13.18 -10.00 78.13
C THR A 163 -12.86 -10.69 79.45
N VAL A 164 -13.56 -10.32 80.53
CA VAL A 164 -13.39 -10.93 81.85
C VAL A 164 -14.36 -12.11 81.99
N LYS A 165 -13.82 -13.32 82.17
CA LYS A 165 -14.61 -14.54 82.43
C LYS A 165 -14.45 -14.99 83.88
N THR A 166 -15.52 -14.94 84.66
CA THR A 166 -15.58 -15.47 86.03
C THR A 166 -16.24 -16.85 86.04
N VAL A 167 -15.50 -17.89 86.45
CA VAL A 167 -16.05 -19.26 86.62
C VAL A 167 -16.38 -19.50 88.10
N PRO A 168 -17.60 -19.94 88.47
CA PRO A 168 -17.92 -20.28 89.85
C PRO A 168 -17.47 -21.71 90.19
N THR A 169 -16.66 -21.86 91.24
CA THR A 169 -16.37 -23.16 91.87
C THR A 169 -17.50 -23.54 92.84
N THR A 170 -18.20 -24.63 92.53
CA THR A 170 -19.23 -25.25 93.39
C THR A 170 -18.57 -26.10 94.47
N VAL A 171 -18.84 -25.81 95.75
CA VAL A 171 -18.43 -26.66 96.88
C VAL A 171 -19.67 -27.34 97.45
N VAL A 172 -19.71 -28.68 97.35
CA VAL A 172 -20.76 -29.53 97.93
C VAL A 172 -20.57 -29.63 99.45
N ARG A 173 -21.61 -29.36 100.25
CA ARG A 173 -21.60 -29.62 101.70
C ARG A 173 -22.52 -30.80 102.03
N LYS A 174 -21.97 -31.78 102.75
CA LYS A 174 -22.65 -32.97 103.29
C LYS A 174 -23.34 -32.60 104.62
N ALA A 175 -24.60 -33.01 104.81
CA ALA A 175 -25.40 -32.71 105.99
C ALA A 175 -25.11 -33.69 107.15
N ALA A 176 -25.12 -33.17 108.39
CA ALA A 176 -25.15 -33.97 109.63
C ALA A 176 -26.08 -33.28 110.67
N PRO A 177 -26.81 -34.04 111.50
CA PRO A 177 -27.91 -33.50 112.30
C PRO A 177 -27.50 -32.84 113.62
N ALA A 178 -28.42 -32.01 114.10
CA ALA A 178 -28.25 -30.93 115.06
C ALA A 178 -28.00 -31.35 116.52
N LYS A 179 -27.07 -30.64 117.19
CA LYS A 179 -27.13 -30.35 118.62
C LYS A 179 -26.73 -28.89 118.90
N ARG A 180 -27.31 -28.36 119.97
CA ARG A 180 -27.54 -26.94 120.28
C ARG A 180 -26.26 -26.17 120.67
N LYS A 181 -26.13 -24.98 120.06
CA LYS A 181 -25.69 -23.68 120.62
C LYS A 181 -24.19 -23.45 120.92
N VAL A 182 -23.54 -22.64 120.07
CA VAL A 182 -22.83 -21.37 120.39
C VAL A 182 -22.69 -20.59 119.07
N VAL A 183 -23.08 -19.31 119.05
CA VAL A 183 -22.90 -18.42 117.89
C VAL A 183 -21.43 -18.02 117.80
N ARG A 184 -20.73 -18.44 116.75
CA ARG A 184 -19.39 -17.93 116.42
C ARG A 184 -19.44 -17.22 115.08
N ARG A 185 -19.24 -15.90 115.11
CA ARG A 185 -19.16 -15.03 113.93
C ARG A 185 -17.84 -15.33 113.23
N THR A 186 -17.91 -15.99 112.07
CA THR A 186 -16.75 -16.27 111.22
C THR A 186 -16.80 -15.38 109.98
N THR A 187 -15.78 -14.54 109.79
CA THR A 187 -15.53 -13.76 108.58
C THR A 187 -14.92 -14.65 107.49
N SER A 188 -15.57 -14.74 106.32
CA SER A 188 -15.07 -15.51 105.16
C SER A 188 -13.90 -14.80 104.47
N PRO A 189 -12.86 -15.53 104.01
CA PRO A 189 -11.79 -14.93 103.22
C PRO A 189 -12.25 -14.59 101.79
N ALA A 190 -11.65 -13.54 101.23
CA ALA A 190 -11.91 -13.02 99.88
C ALA A 190 -11.50 -14.04 98.79
N ARG A 191 -12.32 -14.16 97.74
CA ARG A 191 -12.08 -15.01 96.57
C ARG A 191 -10.92 -14.45 95.73
N ALA A 192 -9.96 -15.30 95.37
CA ALA A 192 -8.95 -14.99 94.36
C ALA A 192 -9.55 -15.13 92.96
N SER A 193 -9.39 -14.11 92.11
CA SER A 193 -9.69 -14.15 90.68
C SER A 193 -8.38 -14.20 89.89
N VAL A 194 -8.25 -15.16 88.96
CA VAL A 194 -7.17 -15.21 87.98
C VAL A 194 -7.64 -14.47 86.73
N VAL A 195 -6.83 -13.53 86.23
CA VAL A 195 -7.09 -12.78 85.00
C VAL A 195 -6.23 -13.39 83.89
N GLU A 196 -6.87 -13.90 82.84
CA GLU A 196 -6.20 -14.40 81.64
C GLU A 196 -6.41 -13.37 80.52
N ARG A 197 -5.33 -12.86 79.93
CA ARG A 197 -5.38 -11.90 78.81
C ARG A 197 -5.18 -12.63 77.50
N THR A 198 -6.14 -12.49 76.58
CA THR A 198 -6.01 -12.94 75.19
C THR A 198 -5.93 -11.72 74.28
N THR A 199 -4.87 -11.64 73.46
CA THR A 199 -4.69 -10.59 72.45
C THR A 199 -5.02 -11.17 71.08
N THR A 200 -5.98 -10.57 70.38
CA THR A 200 -6.32 -10.96 69.00
C THR A 200 -6.09 -9.77 68.07
N THR A 201 -5.15 -9.90 67.14
CA THR A 201 -4.90 -8.90 66.11
C THR A 201 -5.81 -9.18 64.91
N VAL A 202 -6.69 -8.24 64.57
CA VAL A 202 -7.53 -8.31 63.37
C VAL A 202 -6.97 -7.37 62.32
N SER A 203 -6.68 -7.90 61.13
CA SER A 203 -6.29 -7.11 59.96
C SER A 203 -7.53 -6.91 59.09
N SER A 204 -7.97 -5.66 58.91
CA SER A 204 -9.10 -5.34 58.03
C SER A 204 -8.60 -5.14 56.60
N ARG A 205 -9.20 -5.86 55.65
CA ARG A 205 -9.02 -5.65 54.21
C ARG A 205 -10.10 -4.72 53.66
#